data_AF-A0A7J4E680-F1
#
_entry.id   AF-A0A7J4E680-F1
#
_cell.length_a   1.000
_cell.length_b   1.000
_cell.length_c   1.000
_cell.angle_alpha   90.00
_cell.angle_beta   90.00
_cell.angle_gamma   90.00
#
_symmetry.space_group_name_H-M   'P 1'
#
loop_
_entity.id
_entity.type
_entity.pdbx_description
1 polymer ?
#
loop_
_entity_poly.entity_id
_entity_poly.type
_entity_poly.pdbx_seq_one_letter_code
_entity_poly.pdbx_strand_id
1 'polypeptide(L)'
;MGNLYSYLSSAWKNRDESYVRDLMKNLTLKWRREPSMVRIEKPTRLDRARRLGYKAKQGFVMVRVRVRRGGARKPRPRSGRRQKAMGVKKYTRAKSLREIAVDRAAKKYPNLLPLNSYWVGEDGQHAWFEVIMVDPNHPAIKNDERLQLKK
;
A
#
# COMPACT_ATOMS: atom_id res chain seq x y z
N MET A 1 -10.88 -4.19 -29.70
CA MET A 1 -11.62 -4.55 -28.47
C MET A 1 -10.69 -4.45 -27.28
N GLY A 2 -11.08 -3.74 -26.21
CA GLY A 2 -10.25 -3.59 -25.02
C GLY A 2 -10.07 -4.91 -24.25
N ASN A 3 -8.88 -5.13 -23.71
CA ASN A 3 -8.59 -6.23 -22.78
C ASN A 3 -9.31 -5.97 -21.44
N LEU A 4 -9.73 -7.00 -20.71
CA LEU A 4 -10.32 -6.87 -19.35
C LEU A 4 -9.50 -5.95 -18.43
N TYR A 5 -8.17 -6.06 -18.48
CA TYR A 5 -7.27 -5.23 -17.68
C TYR A 5 -7.34 -3.74 -18.05
N SER A 6 -7.55 -3.41 -19.33
CA SER A 6 -7.73 -2.02 -19.75
C SER A 6 -9.05 -1.43 -19.26
N TYR A 7 -10.14 -2.22 -19.25
CA TYR A 7 -11.42 -1.79 -18.69
C TYR A 7 -11.38 -1.58 -17.18
N LEU A 8 -10.71 -2.47 -16.45
CA LEU A 8 -10.46 -2.26 -15.02
C LEU A 8 -9.65 -0.98 -14.79
N SER A 9 -8.57 -0.80 -15.57
CA SER A 9 -7.72 0.39 -15.44
C SER A 9 -8.48 1.68 -15.76
N SER A 10 -9.41 1.69 -16.71
CA SER A 10 -10.23 2.88 -17.04
C SER A 10 -11.27 3.17 -15.96
N ALA A 11 -11.96 2.14 -15.43
CA ALA A 11 -12.90 2.30 -14.32
C ALA A 11 -12.21 2.89 -13.07
N TRP A 12 -11.01 2.43 -12.75
CA TRP A 12 -10.22 2.99 -11.65
C TRP A 12 -9.62 4.37 -11.92
N LYS A 13 -9.57 4.82 -13.18
CA LYS A 13 -9.14 6.17 -13.55
C LYS A 13 -10.29 7.17 -13.34
N ASN A 14 -11.49 6.81 -13.77
CA ASN A 14 -12.71 7.62 -13.61
C ASN A 14 -13.57 7.06 -12.47
N ARG A 15 -13.06 7.15 -11.24
CA ARG A 15 -13.69 6.52 -10.08
C ARG A 15 -15.08 7.07 -9.79
N ASP A 16 -15.28 8.37 -9.94
CA ASP A 16 -16.51 9.06 -9.50
C ASP A 16 -17.71 8.80 -10.42
N GLU A 17 -17.44 8.50 -11.69
CA GLU A 17 -18.44 8.21 -12.74
C GLU A 17 -18.69 6.71 -12.93
N SER A 18 -17.83 5.85 -12.38
CA SER A 18 -17.93 4.40 -12.52
C SER A 18 -18.47 3.73 -11.26
N TYR A 19 -18.82 2.44 -11.40
CA TYR A 19 -19.26 1.59 -10.28
C TYR A 19 -18.24 1.52 -9.12
N VAL A 20 -16.98 1.90 -9.37
CA VAL A 20 -15.91 1.90 -8.37
C VAL A 20 -16.23 2.86 -7.23
N ARG A 21 -16.98 3.95 -7.47
CA ARG A 21 -17.40 4.88 -6.41
C ARG A 21 -18.16 4.18 -5.29
N ASP A 22 -19.24 3.48 -5.66
CA ASP A 22 -20.12 2.81 -4.69
C ASP A 22 -19.43 1.61 -4.05
N LEU A 23 -18.66 0.85 -4.84
CA LEU A 23 -17.80 -0.21 -4.34
C LEU A 23 -16.84 0.30 -3.26
N MET A 24 -16.16 1.42 -3.53
CA MET A 24 -15.18 1.99 -2.60
C MET A 24 -15.82 2.56 -1.35
N LYS A 25 -17.05 3.11 -1.45
CA LYS A 25 -17.81 3.54 -0.27
C LYS A 25 -18.07 2.37 0.68
N ASN A 26 -18.54 1.25 0.15
CA ASN A 26 -18.81 0.03 0.93
C ASN A 26 -17.52 -0.58 1.50
N LEU A 27 -16.47 -0.70 0.68
CA LEU A 27 -15.18 -1.24 1.11
C LEU A 27 -14.52 -0.39 2.20
N THR A 28 -14.57 0.94 2.08
CA THR A 28 -13.96 1.85 3.06
C THR A 28 -14.64 1.72 4.43
N LEU A 29 -15.97 1.55 4.47
CA LEU A 29 -16.69 1.28 5.72
C LEU A 29 -16.20 -0.01 6.40
N LYS A 30 -15.99 -1.08 5.62
CA LYS A 30 -15.43 -2.34 6.12
C LYS A 30 -14.00 -2.16 6.62
N TRP A 31 -13.14 -1.51 5.84
CA TRP A 31 -11.71 -1.35 6.17
C TRP A 31 -11.44 -0.42 7.37
N ARG A 32 -12.41 0.42 7.75
CA ARG A 32 -12.33 1.19 9.01
C ARG A 32 -12.39 0.30 10.24
N ARG A 33 -13.19 -0.76 10.18
CA ARG A 33 -13.38 -1.74 11.27
C ARG A 33 -12.25 -2.78 11.30
N GLU A 34 -11.59 -3.00 10.17
CA GLU A 34 -10.43 -3.90 10.08
C GLU A 34 -9.20 -3.35 10.84
N PRO A 35 -8.29 -4.25 11.29
CA PRO A 35 -6.99 -3.88 11.83
C PRO A 35 -6.16 -3.02 10.86
N SER A 36 -5.14 -2.33 11.38
CA SER A 36 -4.29 -1.47 10.55
C SER A 36 -3.50 -2.22 9.46
N MET A 37 -3.30 -3.53 9.60
CA MET A 37 -2.61 -4.37 8.63
C MET A 37 -3.30 -5.74 8.55
N VAL A 38 -3.81 -6.06 7.37
CA VAL A 38 -4.56 -7.30 7.10
C VAL A 38 -3.94 -8.01 5.91
N ARG A 39 -3.70 -9.32 6.04
CA ARG A 39 -3.32 -10.17 4.91
C ARG A 39 -4.57 -10.43 4.08
N ILE A 40 -4.49 -10.20 2.77
CA ILE A 40 -5.58 -10.44 1.83
C ILE A 40 -5.21 -11.58 0.89
N GLU A 41 -6.19 -12.34 0.45
CA GLU A 41 -5.96 -13.49 -0.44
C GLU A 41 -5.75 -13.06 -1.89
N LYS A 42 -6.56 -12.10 -2.35
CA LYS A 42 -6.53 -11.60 -3.73
C LYS A 42 -6.39 -10.08 -3.72
N PRO A 43 -5.69 -9.50 -4.72
CA PRO A 43 -5.58 -8.05 -4.85
C PRO A 43 -6.94 -7.43 -5.16
N THR A 44 -7.22 -6.25 -4.58
CA THR A 44 -8.43 -5.48 -4.93
C THR A 44 -8.35 -4.94 -6.35
N ARG A 45 -7.13 -4.61 -6.81
CA ARG A 45 -6.82 -4.10 -8.15
C ARG A 45 -5.90 -5.06 -8.90
N LEU A 46 -6.49 -6.05 -9.56
CA LEU A 46 -5.72 -7.06 -10.29
C LEU A 46 -4.92 -6.43 -11.44
N ASP A 47 -5.48 -5.44 -12.15
CA ASP A 47 -4.81 -4.68 -13.21
C ASP A 47 -3.50 -4.06 -12.73
N ARG A 48 -3.54 -3.35 -11.61
CA ARG A 48 -2.39 -2.64 -11.06
C ARG A 48 -1.39 -3.61 -10.44
N ALA A 49 -1.88 -4.62 -9.73
CA ALA A 49 -1.03 -5.63 -9.11
C ALA A 49 -0.20 -6.38 -10.17
N ARG A 50 -0.83 -6.85 -11.26
CA ARG A 50 -0.15 -7.56 -12.36
C ARG A 50 0.93 -6.70 -13.01
N ARG A 51 0.63 -5.41 -13.28
CA ARG A 51 1.62 -4.47 -13.83
C ARG A 51 2.83 -4.26 -12.92
N LEU A 52 2.63 -4.35 -11.60
CA LEU A 52 3.68 -4.19 -10.60
C LEU A 52 4.38 -5.51 -10.22
N GLY A 53 4.10 -6.61 -10.96
CA GLY A 53 4.81 -7.88 -10.81
C GLY A 53 4.10 -8.94 -9.97
N TYR A 54 2.84 -8.73 -9.57
CA TYR A 54 2.07 -9.77 -8.90
C TYR A 54 1.85 -10.98 -9.82
N LYS A 55 2.10 -12.18 -9.30
CA LYS A 55 1.71 -13.44 -9.94
C LYS A 55 0.85 -14.26 -8.97
N ALA A 56 -0.21 -14.87 -9.47
CA ALA A 56 -1.05 -15.77 -8.70
C ALA A 56 -0.38 -17.16 -8.60
N LYS A 57 0.66 -17.25 -7.77
CA LYS A 57 1.37 -18.50 -7.46
C LYS A 57 1.79 -18.50 -5.99
N GLN A 58 2.13 -19.67 -5.48
CA GLN A 58 2.61 -19.80 -4.10
C GLN A 58 3.89 -18.96 -3.87
N GLY A 59 4.01 -18.41 -2.66
CA GLY A 59 5.06 -17.47 -2.28
C GLY A 59 4.72 -16.00 -2.51
N PHE A 60 3.63 -15.66 -3.22
CA PHE A 60 3.11 -14.28 -3.23
C PHE A 60 2.10 -14.07 -2.10
N VAL A 61 2.26 -12.95 -1.38
CA VAL A 61 1.36 -12.53 -0.30
C VAL A 61 0.95 -11.10 -0.53
N MET A 62 -0.35 -10.83 -0.42
CA MET A 62 -0.89 -9.48 -0.49
C MET A 62 -1.21 -8.99 0.91
N VAL A 63 -0.78 -7.77 1.24
CA VAL A 63 -1.03 -7.15 2.54
C VAL A 63 -1.66 -5.78 2.34
N ARG A 64 -2.85 -5.56 2.93
CA ARG A 64 -3.46 -4.24 2.99
C ARG A 64 -2.97 -3.52 4.25
N VAL A 65 -2.46 -2.31 4.06
CA VAL A 65 -1.90 -1.46 5.13
C VAL A 65 -2.65 -0.13 5.18
N ARG A 66 -3.17 0.19 6.37
CA ARG A 66 -3.78 1.48 6.70
C ARG A 66 -2.73 2.45 7.22
N VAL A 67 -2.60 3.61 6.58
CA VAL A 67 -1.69 4.69 6.98
C VAL A 67 -2.49 5.96 7.22
N ARG A 68 -2.22 6.66 8.31
CA ARG A 68 -2.86 7.94 8.62
C ARG A 68 -2.43 9.01 7.61
N ARG A 69 -3.39 9.77 7.10
CA ARG A 69 -3.16 10.92 6.20
C ARG A 69 -2.67 12.15 6.95
N GLY A 70 -2.17 13.12 6.18
CA GLY A 70 -1.64 14.39 6.68
C GLY A 70 -0.16 14.33 7.03
N GLY A 71 0.35 15.44 7.59
CA GLY A 71 1.76 15.63 7.92
C GLY A 71 2.30 14.74 9.04
N ALA A 72 3.60 14.90 9.34
CA ALA A 72 4.21 14.23 10.48
C ALA A 72 3.83 14.92 11.79
N ARG A 73 3.85 14.14 12.88
CA ARG A 73 3.74 14.67 14.24
C ARG A 73 5.14 14.79 14.81
N LYS A 74 5.70 16.00 14.79
CA LYS A 74 6.99 16.28 15.44
C LYS A 74 6.73 16.52 16.94
N PRO A 75 7.48 15.89 17.86
CA PRO A 75 7.36 16.21 19.29
C PRO A 75 7.87 17.63 19.57
N ARG A 76 7.26 18.34 20.52
CA ARG A 76 7.71 19.67 20.94
C ARG A 76 9.04 19.53 21.71
N PRO A 77 10.09 20.30 21.34
CA PRO A 77 11.33 20.32 22.12
C PRO A 77 11.07 20.74 23.57
N ARG A 78 11.71 20.06 24.53
CA ARG A 78 11.58 20.37 25.98
C ARG A 78 12.55 21.45 26.47
N SER A 79 13.74 21.52 25.88
CA SER A 79 14.78 22.50 26.23
C SER A 79 14.89 23.62 25.19
N GLY A 80 15.62 24.69 25.52
CA GLY A 80 15.90 25.80 24.62
C GLY A 80 16.41 25.36 23.24
N ARG A 81 15.83 25.93 22.18
CA ARG A 81 16.21 25.72 20.78
C ARG A 81 16.10 27.04 20.02
N ARG A 82 16.89 27.17 18.96
CA ARG A 82 16.78 28.29 18.01
C ARG A 82 15.37 28.36 17.42
N GLN A 83 14.89 29.56 17.14
CA GLN A 83 13.52 29.82 16.64
C GLN A 83 13.15 28.93 15.43
N LYS A 84 14.08 28.73 14.47
CA LYS A 84 13.87 27.86 13.30
C LYS A 84 13.57 26.40 13.64
N ALA A 85 14.07 25.89 14.78
CA ALA A 85 13.88 24.50 15.20
C ALA A 85 12.62 24.29 16.06
N MET A 86 12.00 25.38 16.54
CA MET A 86 10.80 25.36 17.39
C MET A 86 9.50 25.03 16.64
N GLY A 87 9.49 25.11 15.30
CA GLY A 87 8.33 24.76 14.48
C GLY A 87 7.93 23.28 14.59
N VAL A 88 6.64 23.02 14.84
CA VAL A 88 6.08 21.67 15.02
C VAL A 88 4.88 21.36 14.11
N LYS A 89 3.96 22.32 13.91
CA LYS A 89 2.65 22.06 13.26
C LYS A 89 2.76 21.75 11.76
N LYS A 90 3.51 22.56 11.00
CA LYS A 90 3.66 22.43 9.53
C LYS A 90 4.85 21.55 9.16
N TYR A 91 4.98 20.38 9.79
CA TYR A 91 6.08 19.46 9.55
C TYR A 91 5.63 18.29 8.68
N THR A 92 6.30 18.10 7.55
CA THR A 92 6.03 17.01 6.60
C THR A 92 6.99 15.84 6.82
N ARG A 93 6.59 14.65 6.39
CA ARG A 93 7.48 13.48 6.43
C ARG A 93 8.42 13.54 5.23
N ALA A 94 9.65 13.08 5.40
CA ALA A 94 10.57 12.86 4.28
C ALA A 94 10.13 11.67 3.42
N LYS A 95 9.61 10.61 4.06
CA LYS A 95 9.06 9.42 3.39
C LYS A 95 7.63 9.63 2.93
N SER A 96 7.30 9.10 1.77
CA SER A 96 5.93 9.03 1.26
C SER A 96 5.06 8.09 2.10
N LEU A 97 3.73 8.28 2.07
CA LEU A 97 2.79 7.36 2.75
C LEU A 97 2.88 5.93 2.21
N ARG A 98 3.21 5.80 0.92
CA ARG A 98 3.42 4.52 0.24
C ARG A 98 4.65 3.79 0.78
N GLU A 99 5.79 4.46 0.93
CA GLU A 99 6.99 3.87 1.54
C GLU A 99 6.75 3.49 2.99
N ILE A 100 6.03 4.35 3.75
CA ILE A 100 5.66 4.03 5.14
C ILE A 100 4.79 2.77 5.21
N ALA A 101 3.90 2.56 4.24
CA ALA A 101 3.09 1.34 4.16
C ALA A 101 3.97 0.10 3.92
N VAL A 102 4.96 0.21 3.02
CA VAL A 102 5.93 -0.85 2.73
C VAL A 102 6.77 -1.17 3.97
N ASP A 103 7.34 -0.16 4.62
CA ASP A 103 8.16 -0.31 5.84
C ASP A 103 7.35 -1.01 6.96
N ARG A 104 6.07 -0.64 7.12
CA ARG A 104 5.18 -1.28 8.10
C ARG A 104 4.93 -2.75 7.78
N ALA A 105 4.71 -3.08 6.51
CA ALA A 105 4.49 -4.46 6.08
C ALA A 105 5.77 -5.30 6.27
N ALA A 106 6.93 -4.79 5.85
CA ALA A 106 8.22 -5.44 6.04
C ALA A 106 8.54 -5.69 7.52
N LYS A 107 8.24 -4.70 8.39
CA LYS A 107 8.41 -4.86 9.85
C LYS A 107 7.50 -5.95 10.43
N LYS A 108 6.28 -6.11 9.90
CA LYS A 108 5.32 -7.12 10.38
C LYS A 108 5.65 -8.53 9.86
N TYR A 109 6.18 -8.64 8.64
CA TYR A 109 6.52 -9.89 7.98
C TYR A 109 7.99 -9.89 7.58
N PRO A 110 8.92 -10.08 8.54
CA PRO A 110 10.37 -10.00 8.27
C PRO A 110 10.88 -11.13 7.37
N ASN A 111 10.16 -12.25 7.29
CA ASN A 111 10.46 -13.38 6.42
C ASN A 111 10.04 -13.15 4.96
N LEU A 112 9.32 -12.07 4.66
CA LEU A 112 8.85 -11.73 3.32
C LEU A 112 9.53 -10.45 2.82
N LEU A 113 9.82 -10.40 1.53
CA LEU A 113 10.37 -9.22 0.88
C LEU A 113 9.26 -8.42 0.19
N PRO A 114 9.13 -7.11 0.44
CA PRO A 114 8.21 -6.27 -0.31
C PRO A 114 8.71 -6.07 -1.74
N LEU A 115 7.91 -6.46 -2.73
CA LEU A 115 8.21 -6.24 -4.14
C LEU A 115 7.76 -4.84 -4.59
N ASN A 116 6.51 -4.50 -4.31
CA ASN A 116 5.93 -3.22 -4.70
C ASN A 116 4.68 -2.92 -3.87
N SER A 117 4.13 -1.72 -4.03
CA SER A 117 2.87 -1.33 -3.41
C SER A 117 2.11 -0.36 -4.28
N TYR A 118 0.78 -0.35 -4.13
CA TYR A 118 -0.10 0.58 -4.82
C TYR A 118 -1.22 1.09 -3.91
N TRP A 119 -1.73 2.27 -4.25
CA TRP A 119 -2.86 2.87 -3.56
C TRP A 119 -4.18 2.21 -4.00
N VAL A 120 -5.07 2.02 -3.05
CA VAL A 120 -6.38 1.39 -3.27
C VAL A 120 -7.51 2.36 -2.95
N GLY A 121 -7.40 3.09 -1.86
CA GLY A 121 -8.43 4.02 -1.44
C GLY A 121 -7.97 4.91 -0.32
N GLU A 122 -8.76 5.94 -0.05
CA GLU A 122 -8.55 6.83 1.07
C GLU A 122 -9.88 7.37 1.57
N ASP A 123 -9.89 7.80 2.82
CA ASP A 123 -10.92 8.63 3.41
C ASP A 123 -10.29 9.88 4.02
N GLY A 124 -11.06 10.71 4.73
CA GLY A 124 -10.52 11.94 5.32
C GLY A 124 -9.37 11.74 6.32
N GLN A 125 -9.22 10.55 6.91
CA GLN A 125 -8.24 10.31 7.99
C GLN A 125 -7.13 9.33 7.61
N HIS A 126 -7.41 8.38 6.71
CA HIS A 126 -6.55 7.26 6.39
C HIS A 126 -6.47 7.01 4.88
N ALA A 127 -5.33 6.50 4.45
CA ALA A 127 -5.11 5.96 3.12
C ALA A 127 -4.77 4.47 3.25
N TRP A 128 -5.27 3.67 2.32
CA TRP A 128 -5.03 2.24 2.24
C TRP A 128 -4.15 1.93 1.04
N PHE A 129 -3.09 1.17 1.31
CA PHE A 129 -2.17 0.66 0.32
C PHE A 129 -2.19 -0.85 0.34
N GLU A 130 -2.11 -1.48 -0.82
CA GLU A 130 -1.84 -2.90 -0.95
C GLU A 130 -0.36 -3.08 -1.30
N VAL A 131 0.34 -3.85 -0.47
CA VAL A 131 1.74 -4.21 -0.61
C VAL A 131 1.80 -5.63 -1.13
N ILE A 132 2.51 -5.81 -2.24
CA ILE A 132 2.84 -7.11 -2.81
C ILE A 132 4.12 -7.56 -2.12
N MET A 133 4.03 -8.65 -1.37
CA MET A 133 5.16 -9.27 -0.70
C MET A 133 5.43 -10.65 -1.31
N VAL A 134 6.68 -11.06 -1.26
CA VAL A 134 7.15 -12.34 -1.82
C VAL A 134 7.98 -13.06 -0.77
N ASP A 135 7.77 -14.36 -0.66
CA ASP A 135 8.64 -15.25 0.12
C ASP A 135 9.86 -15.65 -0.73
N PRO A 136 11.07 -15.15 -0.42
CA PRO A 136 12.27 -15.50 -1.17
C PRO A 136 12.70 -16.96 -1.01
N ASN A 137 12.25 -17.65 0.05
CA ASN A 137 12.67 -19.00 0.37
C ASN A 137 11.81 -20.07 -0.31
N HIS A 138 10.63 -19.71 -0.81
CA HIS A 138 9.69 -20.64 -1.42
C HIS A 138 10.21 -21.19 -2.78
N PRO A 139 10.16 -22.51 -3.04
CA PRO A 139 10.67 -23.12 -4.28
C PRO A 139 10.07 -22.52 -5.56
N ALA A 140 8.75 -22.30 -5.56
CA ALA A 140 8.04 -21.67 -6.67
C ALA A 140 8.51 -20.24 -6.99
N ILE A 141 9.17 -19.55 -6.05
CA ILE A 141 9.77 -18.24 -6.25
C ILE A 141 11.22 -18.38 -6.72
N LYS A 142 12.01 -19.23 -6.07
CA LYS A 142 13.41 -19.50 -6.44
C LYS A 142 13.57 -19.96 -7.89
N ASN A 143 12.64 -20.77 -8.37
CA ASN A 143 12.68 -21.33 -9.73
C ASN A 143 12.15 -20.36 -10.81
N ASP A 144 11.67 -19.15 -10.45
CA ASP A 144 11.13 -18.21 -11.43
C ASP A 144 12.17 -17.15 -11.82
N GLU A 145 12.84 -17.38 -12.93
CA GLU A 145 13.88 -16.51 -13.49
C GLU A 145 13.39 -15.09 -13.80
N ARG A 146 12.09 -14.90 -14.01
CA ARG A 146 11.52 -13.57 -14.31
C ARG A 146 11.37 -12.70 -13.05
N LEU A 147 11.50 -13.28 -11.86
CA LEU A 147 11.48 -12.55 -10.59
C LEU A 147 12.90 -12.17 -10.19
N GLN A 148 13.34 -11.00 -10.67
CA GLN A 148 14.59 -10.40 -10.19
C GLN A 148 14.38 -9.78 -8.81
N LEU A 149 14.55 -10.59 -7.76
CA LEU A 149 14.64 -10.08 -6.39
C LEU A 149 15.98 -9.35 -6.26
N LYS A 150 15.96 -8.02 -6.21
CA LYS A 150 17.15 -7.24 -5.86
C LYS A 150 17.49 -7.55 -4.40
N LYS A 151 18.63 -8.21 -4.17
CA LYS A 151 19.25 -8.32 -2.85
C LYS A 151 19.79 -6.97 -2.41
#